data_AF-A0A975YG83-F1
#
_entry.id   AF-A0A975YG83-F1
#
_cell.length_a   1.000
_cell.length_b   1.000
_cell.length_c   1.000
_cell.angle_alpha   90.00
_cell.angle_beta   90.00
_cell.angle_gamma   90.00
#
_symmetry.space_group_name_H-M   'P 1'
#
loop_
_entity.id
_entity.type
_entity.pdbx_description
1 polymer ?
#
loop_
_entity_poly.entity_id
_entity_poly.type
_entity_poly.pdbx_seq_one_letter_code
_entity_poly.pdbx_strand_id
1 'polypeptide(L)'
;MVDNVEISIHQIATNAVLLAPQTLRLPVEVGRFGADNVGRVSAGDGQVVHFGDGFGTLSRQHMTVAQSPDGALVVTDVSSNGVAQIGQAGSAPVAMGRGGTVAMSPGTMRAFQTVGLRITICAPKEARVDAIGQPLHLVYDSSSTGRLKALDLDGVSIALVAEGREVLMRRRSGAARDVLAALRAEAATCLVVVGPDSAGGIVAIGGLGAEVSHNRRQLAADEVVQMDHLDTMDIRGQMLRIMSAEDGKGLSCTNAACRQLNPYLPCENCRYCGQRLGDGTSYWVHS
;
A
#
# COMPACT_ATOMS: atom_id res chain seq x y z
N MET A 1 1.84 -1.52 -3.14
CA MET A 1 2.14 -2.14 -4.44
C MET A 1 0.81 -2.41 -5.07
N VAL A 2 0.38 -1.45 -5.89
CA VAL A 2 -0.83 -1.57 -6.71
C VAL A 2 -0.80 -2.86 -7.52
N ASP A 3 -1.75 -3.74 -7.25
CA ASP A 3 -1.95 -4.98 -8.00
C ASP A 3 -3.15 -4.89 -8.95
N ASN A 4 -3.97 -3.83 -8.86
CA ASN A 4 -5.22 -3.68 -9.60
C ASN A 4 -5.37 -2.29 -10.24
N VAL A 5 -6.20 -2.17 -11.26
CA VAL A 5 -6.55 -0.90 -11.89
C VAL A 5 -8.03 -0.91 -12.28
N GLU A 6 -8.70 0.24 -12.22
CA GLU A 6 -10.05 0.37 -12.76
C GLU A 6 -10.00 0.88 -14.20
N ILE A 7 -10.71 0.20 -15.10
CA ILE A 7 -10.80 0.52 -16.52
C ILE A 7 -12.25 0.57 -16.98
N SER A 8 -12.60 1.51 -17.84
CA SER A 8 -13.87 1.55 -18.57
C SER A 8 -13.67 1.95 -20.03
N ILE A 9 -14.58 1.54 -20.90
CA ILE A 9 -14.47 1.78 -22.35
C ILE A 9 -15.82 2.29 -22.88
N HIS A 10 -15.75 3.39 -23.62
CA HIS A 10 -16.90 4.00 -24.29
C HIS A 10 -16.64 4.15 -25.78
N GLN A 11 -17.68 4.02 -26.58
CA GLN A 11 -17.64 4.38 -28.00
C GLN A 11 -17.74 5.91 -28.14
N ILE A 12 -16.79 6.56 -28.82
CA ILE A 12 -16.76 8.02 -28.95
C ILE A 12 -17.96 8.55 -29.73
N ALA A 13 -18.31 7.91 -30.85
CA ALA A 13 -19.35 8.40 -31.75
C ALA A 13 -20.75 8.45 -31.11
N THR A 14 -21.06 7.48 -30.23
CA THR A 14 -22.38 7.30 -29.64
C THR A 14 -22.40 7.53 -28.13
N ASN A 15 -21.23 7.67 -27.50
CA ASN A 15 -21.03 7.64 -26.06
C ASN A 15 -21.58 6.36 -25.38
N ALA A 16 -21.77 5.28 -26.14
CA ALA A 16 -22.24 4.01 -25.59
C ALA A 16 -21.19 3.38 -24.68
N VAL A 17 -21.61 2.85 -23.54
CA VAL A 17 -20.76 2.09 -22.63
C VAL A 17 -20.52 0.71 -23.26
N LEU A 18 -19.27 0.42 -23.63
CA LEU A 18 -18.86 -0.88 -24.16
C LEU A 18 -18.30 -1.78 -23.06
N LEU A 19 -17.63 -1.17 -22.08
CA LEU A 19 -17.18 -1.79 -20.85
C LEU A 19 -17.47 -0.84 -19.69
N ALA A 20 -18.39 -1.23 -18.82
CA ALA A 20 -18.60 -0.54 -17.54
C ALA A 20 -17.32 -0.60 -16.69
N PRO A 21 -17.13 0.28 -15.70
CA PRO A 21 -15.96 0.23 -14.82
C PRO A 21 -15.72 -1.18 -14.27
N GLN A 22 -14.51 -1.69 -14.50
CA GLN A 22 -14.06 -3.01 -14.07
C GLN A 22 -12.71 -2.85 -13.35
N THR A 23 -12.60 -3.46 -12.17
CA THR A 23 -11.33 -3.57 -11.46
C THR A 23 -10.62 -4.83 -11.93
N LEU A 24 -9.44 -4.69 -12.53
CA LEU A 24 -8.68 -5.78 -13.12
C LEU A 24 -7.25 -5.82 -12.58
N ARG A 25 -6.71 -7.04 -12.43
CA ARG A 25 -5.35 -7.25 -11.96
C ARG A 25 -4.32 -6.85 -13.02
N LEU A 26 -3.28 -6.14 -12.60
CA LEU A 26 -2.16 -5.77 -13.47
C LEU A 26 -1.27 -6.99 -13.80
N PRO A 27 -0.59 -6.99 -14.97
CA PRO A 27 -0.73 -6.02 -16.06
C PRO A 27 -2.05 -6.17 -16.80
N VAL A 28 -2.61 -5.05 -17.26
CA VAL A 28 -3.80 -5.03 -18.10
C VAL A 28 -3.41 -4.75 -19.55
N GLU A 29 -4.00 -5.48 -20.49
CA GLU A 29 -3.80 -5.30 -21.92
C GLU A 29 -5.14 -5.11 -22.62
N VAL A 30 -5.24 -4.06 -23.44
CA VAL A 30 -6.37 -3.82 -24.34
C VAL A 30 -5.95 -4.20 -25.76
N GLY A 31 -6.79 -4.95 -26.44
CA GLY A 31 -6.56 -5.36 -27.82
C GLY A 31 -7.76 -6.07 -28.41
N ARG A 32 -7.55 -6.80 -29.50
CA ARG A 32 -8.58 -7.65 -30.11
C ARG A 32 -8.16 -9.11 -30.19
N PHE A 33 -9.14 -9.98 -30.34
CA PHE A 33 -8.96 -11.41 -30.55
C PHE A 33 -9.90 -11.96 -31.63
N GLY A 34 -9.55 -13.12 -32.20
CA GLY A 34 -10.39 -13.85 -33.14
C GLY A 34 -10.46 -13.25 -34.54
N ALA A 35 -11.11 -13.98 -35.45
CA ALA A 35 -11.40 -13.53 -36.81
C ALA A 35 -12.45 -12.41 -36.85
N ASP A 36 -13.38 -12.44 -35.89
CA ASP A 36 -14.47 -11.46 -35.74
C ASP A 36 -14.02 -10.12 -35.13
N ASN A 37 -12.73 -10.01 -34.78
CA ASN A 37 -12.13 -8.81 -34.21
C ASN A 37 -12.83 -8.36 -32.92
N VAL A 38 -13.07 -9.32 -32.02
CA VAL A 38 -13.68 -9.09 -30.71
C VAL A 38 -12.73 -8.23 -29.88
N GLY A 39 -13.22 -7.10 -29.39
CA GLY A 39 -12.49 -6.23 -28.46
C GLY A 39 -12.36 -6.90 -27.11
N ARG A 40 -11.15 -6.92 -26.55
CA ARG A 40 -10.84 -7.56 -25.27
C ARG A 40 -9.99 -6.69 -24.36
N VAL A 41 -10.16 -6.93 -23.07
CA VAL A 41 -9.24 -6.53 -22.01
C VAL A 41 -8.78 -7.80 -21.30
N SER A 42 -7.48 -8.05 -21.24
CA SER A 42 -6.90 -9.16 -20.46
C SER A 42 -6.15 -8.64 -19.24
N ALA A 43 -6.29 -9.33 -18.12
CA ALA A 43 -5.66 -9.01 -16.85
C ALA A 43 -4.51 -9.99 -16.53
N GLY A 44 -3.67 -9.61 -15.58
CA GLY A 44 -2.47 -10.35 -15.19
C GLY A 44 -2.72 -11.68 -14.50
N ASP A 45 -3.95 -11.93 -14.03
CA ASP A 45 -4.42 -13.21 -13.50
C ASP A 45 -5.00 -14.13 -14.58
N GLY A 46 -4.98 -13.72 -15.84
CA GLY A 46 -5.52 -14.47 -16.97
C GLY A 46 -7.01 -14.22 -17.23
N GLN A 47 -7.68 -13.36 -16.48
CA GLN A 47 -9.05 -12.95 -16.79
C GLN A 47 -9.10 -12.22 -18.13
N VAL A 48 -10.11 -12.52 -18.96
CA VAL A 48 -10.37 -11.83 -20.22
C VAL A 48 -11.82 -11.34 -20.23
N VAL A 49 -12.00 -10.05 -20.52
CA VAL A 49 -13.31 -9.40 -20.64
C VAL A 49 -13.50 -8.92 -22.06
N HIS A 50 -14.60 -9.31 -22.70
CA HIS A 50 -14.94 -8.86 -24.05
C HIS A 50 -15.87 -7.64 -24.01
N PHE A 51 -15.68 -6.69 -24.92
CA PHE A 51 -16.46 -5.44 -24.99
C PHE A 51 -17.15 -5.22 -26.34
N GLY A 52 -17.26 -6.28 -27.16
CA GLY A 52 -18.03 -6.30 -28.40
C GLY A 52 -17.23 -6.73 -29.63
N ASP A 53 -17.88 -6.76 -30.79
CA ASP A 53 -17.32 -7.24 -32.05
C ASP A 53 -17.03 -6.10 -33.04
N GLY A 54 -16.33 -6.41 -34.13
CA GLY A 54 -16.12 -5.45 -35.22
C GLY A 54 -15.00 -4.43 -35.00
N PHE A 55 -14.11 -4.65 -34.02
CA PHE A 55 -12.96 -3.78 -33.74
C PHE A 55 -11.76 -4.07 -34.64
N GLY A 56 -11.96 -4.24 -35.95
CA GLY A 56 -10.90 -4.64 -36.90
C GLY A 56 -9.71 -3.67 -36.99
N THR A 57 -9.93 -2.41 -36.61
CA THR A 57 -8.91 -1.36 -36.53
C THR A 57 -8.10 -1.42 -35.23
N LEU A 58 -8.58 -2.09 -34.19
CA LEU A 58 -7.81 -2.30 -32.95
C LEU A 58 -6.65 -3.27 -33.22
N SER A 59 -5.51 -3.08 -32.58
CA SER A 59 -4.37 -4.00 -32.70
C SER A 59 -4.61 -5.24 -31.80
N ARG A 60 -3.99 -6.39 -32.11
CA ARG A 60 -4.12 -7.60 -31.28
C ARG A 60 -3.69 -7.36 -29.83
N GLN A 61 -2.64 -6.57 -29.68
CA GLN A 61 -2.20 -5.92 -28.47
C GLN A 61 -2.05 -4.43 -28.84
N HIS A 62 -2.82 -3.56 -28.20
CA HIS A 62 -2.99 -2.18 -28.65
C HIS A 62 -2.54 -1.17 -27.60
N MET A 63 -2.87 -1.42 -26.34
CA MET A 63 -2.44 -0.62 -25.21
C MET A 63 -2.18 -1.54 -24.03
N THR A 64 -1.14 -1.25 -23.24
CA THR A 64 -0.87 -1.95 -21.98
C THR A 64 -0.85 -0.99 -20.81
N VAL A 65 -1.20 -1.50 -19.64
CA VAL A 65 -1.15 -0.81 -18.36
C VAL A 65 -0.39 -1.71 -17.41
N ALA A 66 0.75 -1.25 -16.93
CA ALA A 66 1.60 -1.99 -16.02
C ALA A 66 2.11 -1.09 -14.90
N GLN A 67 2.58 -1.69 -13.82
CA GLN A 67 3.27 -0.96 -12.77
C GLN A 67 4.76 -0.85 -13.11
N SER A 68 5.33 0.35 -13.00
CA SER A 68 6.78 0.56 -13.06
C SER A 68 7.45 0.22 -11.73
N PRO A 69 8.78 0.00 -11.70
CA PRO A 69 9.50 -0.35 -10.47
C PRO A 69 9.35 0.67 -9.32
N ASP A 70 9.06 1.94 -9.63
CA ASP A 70 8.81 3.03 -8.69
C ASP A 70 7.36 3.09 -8.16
N GLY A 71 6.53 2.14 -8.57
CA GLY A 71 5.13 1.98 -8.16
C GLY A 71 4.12 2.78 -8.96
N ALA A 72 4.54 3.63 -9.91
CA ALA A 72 3.63 4.36 -10.78
C ALA A 72 2.92 3.42 -11.77
N LEU A 73 1.73 3.80 -12.22
CA LEU A 73 1.11 3.12 -13.35
C LEU A 73 1.60 3.72 -14.65
N VAL A 74 2.01 2.87 -15.58
CA VAL A 74 2.49 3.27 -16.90
C VAL A 74 1.54 2.69 -17.93
N VAL A 75 0.96 3.60 -18.72
CA VAL A 75 0.18 3.26 -19.90
C VAL A 75 1.09 3.35 -21.11
N THR A 76 1.15 2.29 -21.90
CA THR A 76 2.03 2.20 -23.08
C THR A 76 1.18 1.99 -24.33
N ASP A 77 1.43 2.82 -25.34
CA ASP A 77 0.91 2.61 -26.69
C ASP A 77 1.77 1.55 -27.39
N VAL A 78 1.16 0.43 -27.76
CA VAL A 78 1.81 -0.65 -28.52
C VAL A 78 1.14 -0.86 -29.88
N SER A 79 0.20 0.01 -30.21
CA SER A 79 -0.63 -0.05 -31.40
C SER A 79 0.11 0.31 -32.68
N SER A 80 -0.48 -0.06 -33.81
CA SER A 80 -0.02 0.32 -35.15
C SER A 80 -0.61 1.64 -35.66
N ASN A 81 -1.63 2.17 -34.98
CA ASN A 81 -2.45 3.29 -35.42
C ASN A 81 -2.66 4.39 -34.36
N GLY A 82 -1.93 4.28 -33.25
CA GLY A 82 -1.73 5.34 -32.27
C GLY A 82 -2.78 5.36 -31.17
N VAL A 83 -2.30 5.66 -29.96
CA VAL A 83 -3.11 6.08 -28.82
C VAL A 83 -2.82 7.55 -28.53
N ALA A 84 -3.86 8.31 -28.22
CA ALA A 84 -3.74 9.71 -27.81
C ALA A 84 -4.25 9.90 -26.37
N GLN A 85 -3.51 10.62 -25.55
CA GLN A 85 -3.91 10.98 -24.20
C GLN A 85 -4.82 12.21 -24.24
N ILE A 86 -5.93 12.18 -23.50
CA ILE A 86 -6.74 13.37 -23.20
C ILE A 86 -6.20 13.99 -21.90
N GLY A 87 -5.58 15.18 -21.99
CA GLY A 87 -4.95 15.85 -20.85
C GLY A 87 -5.95 16.39 -19.82
N GLN A 88 -6.84 17.30 -20.26
CA GLN A 88 -7.95 17.86 -19.49
C GLN A 88 -9.22 17.87 -20.34
N ALA A 89 -10.39 17.94 -19.71
CA ALA A 89 -11.66 18.05 -20.40
C ALA A 89 -11.66 19.31 -21.31
N GLY A 90 -11.80 19.12 -22.61
CA GLY A 90 -11.77 20.20 -23.61
C GLY A 90 -10.39 20.43 -24.27
N SER A 91 -9.31 19.82 -23.79
CA SER A 91 -8.01 19.87 -24.47
C SER A 91 -7.96 18.93 -25.67
N ALA A 92 -7.21 19.32 -26.71
CA ALA A 92 -6.92 18.44 -27.83
C ALA A 92 -6.15 17.19 -27.35
N PRO A 93 -6.47 15.98 -27.84
CA PRO A 93 -5.71 14.78 -27.52
C PRO A 93 -4.26 14.88 -27.99
N VAL A 94 -3.33 14.40 -27.17
CA VAL A 94 -1.89 14.39 -27.47
C VAL A 94 -1.49 12.97 -27.86
N ALA A 95 -0.98 12.79 -29.08
CA ALA A 95 -0.54 11.47 -29.55
C ALA A 95 0.66 10.95 -28.72
N MET A 96 0.59 9.70 -28.27
CA MET A 96 1.68 9.03 -27.55
C MET A 96 2.73 8.48 -28.53
N GLY A 97 2.28 7.94 -29.66
CA GLY A 97 3.13 7.22 -30.62
C GLY A 97 3.50 5.82 -30.13
N ARG A 98 3.82 4.90 -31.05
CA ARG A 98 4.15 3.52 -30.72
C ARG A 98 5.38 3.44 -29.82
N GLY A 99 5.26 2.76 -28.68
CA GLY A 99 6.26 2.71 -27.60
C GLY A 99 6.22 3.92 -26.66
N GLY A 100 5.40 4.93 -26.97
CA GLY A 100 5.16 6.08 -26.12
C GLY A 100 4.46 5.66 -24.83
N THR A 101 4.83 6.31 -23.74
CA THR A 101 4.35 5.99 -22.40
C THR A 101 3.75 7.21 -21.72
N VAL A 102 2.75 6.97 -20.88
CA VAL A 102 2.18 7.97 -19.97
C VAL A 102 2.24 7.38 -18.56
N ALA A 103 3.04 8.01 -17.71
CA ALA A 103 3.05 7.72 -16.29
C ALA A 103 1.84 8.38 -15.60
N MET A 104 1.21 7.65 -14.69
CA MET A 104 0.04 8.05 -13.93
C MET A 104 0.35 7.99 -12.44
N SER A 105 0.19 9.12 -11.76
CA SER A 105 0.28 9.17 -10.30
C SER A 105 -0.91 8.42 -9.67
N PRO A 106 -0.76 7.87 -8.46
CA PRO A 106 -1.86 7.24 -7.75
C PRO A 106 -3.10 8.14 -7.63
N GLY A 107 -4.28 7.55 -7.73
CA GLY A 107 -5.56 8.27 -7.65
C GLY A 107 -5.89 9.16 -8.86
N THR A 108 -5.01 9.24 -9.86
CA THR A 108 -5.30 10.00 -11.08
C THR A 108 -6.20 9.20 -12.01
N MET A 109 -7.16 9.90 -12.61
CA MET A 109 -7.94 9.39 -13.73
C MET A 109 -7.42 10.01 -15.02
N ARG A 110 -7.19 9.16 -16.02
CA ARG A 110 -6.74 9.57 -17.36
C ARG A 110 -7.63 8.91 -18.40
N ALA A 111 -7.94 9.66 -19.45
CA ALA A 111 -8.65 9.14 -20.60
C ALA A 111 -7.71 9.09 -21.81
N PHE A 112 -7.86 8.05 -22.61
CA PHE A 112 -7.12 7.79 -23.83
C PHE A 112 -8.11 7.61 -24.98
N GLN A 113 -7.75 8.09 -26.16
CA GLN A 113 -8.53 7.91 -27.38
C GLN A 113 -7.74 7.12 -28.40
N THR A 114 -8.43 6.18 -29.02
CA THR A 114 -7.89 5.41 -30.15
C THR A 114 -9.03 4.76 -30.90
N VAL A 115 -8.95 4.70 -32.23
CA VAL A 115 -9.87 3.92 -33.08
C VAL A 115 -11.38 4.05 -32.76
N GLY A 116 -11.83 5.25 -32.38
CA GLY A 116 -13.23 5.49 -32.02
C GLY A 116 -13.62 5.07 -30.59
N LEU A 117 -12.67 4.62 -29.79
CA LEU A 117 -12.80 4.27 -28.37
C LEU A 117 -12.27 5.38 -27.49
N ARG A 118 -12.96 5.64 -26.38
CA ARG A 118 -12.44 6.34 -25.22
C ARG A 118 -12.23 5.32 -24.12
N ILE A 119 -10.97 5.14 -23.71
CA ILE A 119 -10.59 4.25 -22.63
C ILE A 119 -10.23 5.11 -21.42
N THR A 120 -10.93 4.92 -20.31
CA THR A 120 -10.64 5.63 -19.07
C THR A 120 -9.94 4.67 -18.13
N ILE A 121 -8.78 5.10 -17.62
CA ILE A 121 -8.00 4.40 -16.63
C ILE A 121 -8.05 5.24 -15.35
N CYS A 122 -8.49 4.63 -14.27
CA CYS A 122 -8.39 5.18 -12.93
C CYS A 122 -7.24 4.46 -12.23
N ALA A 123 -6.12 5.16 -12.04
CA ALA A 123 -5.11 4.67 -11.12
C ALA A 123 -5.77 4.55 -9.76
N PRO A 124 -5.67 3.40 -9.08
CA PRO A 124 -6.24 3.29 -7.75
C PRO A 124 -5.58 4.36 -6.90
N LYS A 125 -6.40 4.95 -6.05
CA LYS A 125 -5.94 5.89 -5.03
C LYS A 125 -5.14 5.08 -4.02
N GLU A 126 -3.85 4.83 -4.28
CA GLU A 126 -2.93 4.67 -3.16
C GLU A 126 -2.95 6.01 -2.44
N ALA A 127 -3.18 5.99 -1.12
CA ALA A 127 -2.88 7.13 -0.28
C ALA A 127 -1.36 7.35 -0.34
N ARG A 128 -0.89 8.14 -1.32
CA ARG A 128 0.38 8.84 -1.21
C ARG A 128 0.04 10.20 -0.62
N VAL A 129 0.35 10.34 0.67
CA VAL A 129 0.44 11.65 1.31
C VAL A 129 1.81 12.18 0.92
N ASP A 130 1.86 13.08 -0.07
CA ASP A 130 3.04 13.92 -0.27
C ASP A 130 3.09 14.90 0.91
N ALA A 131 3.96 14.60 1.87
CA ALA A 131 4.41 15.43 2.98
C ALA A 131 3.33 16.15 3.82
N ILE A 132 2.88 15.51 4.90
CA ILE A 132 2.28 16.20 6.07
C ILE A 132 2.76 15.50 7.35
N GLY A 133 3.71 16.11 8.07
CA GLY A 133 3.97 15.95 9.51
C GLY A 133 4.37 14.57 10.07
N GLN A 134 5.64 14.20 9.88
CA GLN A 134 6.43 13.17 10.60
C GLN A 134 6.16 11.68 10.28
N PRO A 135 7.10 10.95 9.65
CA PRO A 135 6.96 9.53 9.38
C PRO A 135 7.27 8.69 10.64
N LEU A 136 6.37 7.78 11.01
CA LEU A 136 6.58 6.79 12.07
C LEU A 136 6.76 5.39 11.44
N HIS A 137 7.92 4.77 11.69
CA HIS A 137 8.32 3.44 11.24
C HIS A 137 7.99 2.37 12.28
N LEU A 138 7.37 1.27 11.86
CA LEU A 138 7.38 0.01 12.59
C LEU A 138 8.67 -0.73 12.31
N VAL A 139 9.47 -0.94 13.34
CA VAL A 139 10.72 -1.69 13.25
C VAL A 139 10.55 -3.03 13.95
N TYR A 140 10.73 -4.12 13.19
CA TYR A 140 10.75 -5.48 13.73
C TYR A 140 12.13 -6.12 13.57
N ASP A 141 12.56 -6.88 14.58
CA ASP A 141 13.79 -7.68 14.52
C ASP A 141 13.47 -9.00 13.82
N SER A 142 13.97 -9.16 12.61
CA SER A 142 13.90 -10.41 11.89
C SER A 142 14.89 -11.39 12.51
N SER A 143 14.39 -12.35 13.30
CA SER A 143 15.20 -13.41 13.93
C SER A 143 16.04 -14.24 12.94
N SER A 144 15.72 -14.19 11.65
CA SER A 144 16.44 -14.87 10.57
C SER A 144 17.56 -14.04 9.92
N THR A 145 17.63 -12.73 10.14
CA THR A 145 18.59 -11.85 9.41
C THR A 145 19.26 -10.76 10.26
N GLY A 146 18.79 -10.50 11.50
CA GLY A 146 19.36 -9.46 12.36
C GLY A 146 19.29 -8.04 11.77
N ARG A 147 18.39 -7.81 10.80
CA ARG A 147 18.17 -6.51 10.16
C ARG A 147 16.80 -5.96 10.53
N LEU A 148 16.80 -4.70 10.97
CA LEU A 148 15.61 -3.89 11.23
C LEU A 148 14.93 -3.60 9.89
N LYS A 149 13.66 -4.00 9.73
CA LYS A 149 12.83 -3.55 8.60
C LYS A 149 11.85 -2.51 9.10
N ALA A 150 11.88 -1.32 8.49
CA ALA A 150 10.94 -0.24 8.74
C ALA A 150 9.71 -0.41 7.83
N LEU A 151 8.51 -0.31 8.40
CA LEU A 151 7.26 -0.21 7.63
C LEU A 151 6.54 1.08 8.00
N ASP A 152 6.23 1.86 6.97
CA ASP A 152 5.48 3.11 7.07
C ASP A 152 3.99 2.83 7.33
N LEU A 153 3.41 3.57 8.28
CA LEU A 153 2.03 3.47 8.75
C LEU A 153 1.11 4.56 8.16
N ASP A 154 1.60 5.40 7.26
CA ASP A 154 0.81 6.46 6.65
C ASP A 154 -0.38 5.91 5.85
N GLY A 155 -1.60 6.17 6.35
CA GLY A 155 -2.85 5.69 5.75
C GLY A 155 -3.01 4.17 5.74
N VAL A 156 -2.15 3.46 6.47
CA VAL A 156 -2.06 2.01 6.50
C VAL A 156 -2.09 1.54 7.94
N SER A 157 -3.01 0.63 8.22
CA SER A 157 -2.96 -0.15 9.44
C SER A 157 -2.32 -1.51 9.18
N ILE A 158 -1.54 -1.97 10.14
CA ILE A 158 -1.06 -3.32 10.23
C ILE A 158 -1.94 -4.08 11.21
N ALA A 159 -2.57 -5.12 10.71
CA ALA A 159 -3.28 -6.06 11.54
C ALA A 159 -2.45 -7.33 11.74
N LEU A 160 -2.42 -7.80 12.98
CA LEU A 160 -1.77 -9.05 13.34
C LEU A 160 -2.87 -10.05 13.63
N VAL A 161 -2.96 -11.08 12.78
CA VAL A 161 -4.04 -12.08 12.79
C VAL A 161 -3.46 -13.43 13.17
N ALA A 162 -4.06 -14.09 14.14
CA ALA A 162 -3.68 -15.43 14.54
C ALA A 162 -4.28 -16.49 13.62
N GLU A 163 -3.45 -17.39 13.10
CA GLU A 163 -3.86 -18.61 12.40
C GLU A 163 -3.33 -19.81 13.19
N GLY A 164 -4.10 -20.19 14.23
CA GLY A 164 -3.65 -21.13 15.24
C GLY A 164 -2.48 -20.58 16.05
N ARG A 165 -1.30 -21.21 15.92
CA ARG A 165 -0.07 -20.78 16.62
C ARG A 165 0.71 -19.70 15.87
N GLU A 166 0.46 -19.55 14.57
CA GLU A 166 1.14 -18.56 13.74
C GLU A 166 0.48 -17.19 13.85
N VAL A 167 1.28 -16.13 13.68
CA VAL A 167 0.82 -14.74 13.61
C VAL A 167 1.16 -14.20 12.23
N LEU A 168 0.13 -13.87 11.46
CA LEU A 168 0.27 -13.27 10.15
C LEU A 168 0.11 -11.76 10.22
N MET A 169 1.03 -11.05 9.58
CA MET A 169 0.96 -9.61 9.39
C MET A 169 0.18 -9.30 8.12
N ARG A 170 -0.95 -8.58 8.26
CA ARG A 170 -1.79 -8.12 7.16
C ARG A 170 -1.75 -6.60 7.07
N ARG A 171 -1.27 -6.09 5.94
CA ARG A 171 -1.35 -4.67 5.62
C ARG A 171 -2.76 -4.35 5.10
N ARG A 172 -3.38 -3.30 5.64
CA ARG A 172 -4.72 -2.84 5.26
C ARG A 172 -4.73 -1.32 5.17
N SER A 173 -5.40 -0.76 4.18
CA SER A 173 -5.60 0.69 4.09
C SER A 173 -6.66 1.15 5.09
N GLY A 174 -6.51 2.37 5.59
CA GLY A 174 -7.49 3.02 6.46
C GLY A 174 -7.13 3.00 7.94
N ALA A 175 -7.98 3.65 8.74
CA ALA A 175 -7.78 3.83 10.18
C ALA A 175 -7.85 2.49 10.93
N ALA A 176 -7.11 2.39 12.03
CA ALA A 176 -6.98 1.15 12.79
C ALA A 176 -8.34 0.58 13.23
N ARG A 177 -9.29 1.47 13.58
CA ARG A 177 -10.64 1.10 14.00
C ARG A 177 -11.46 0.48 12.86
N ASP A 178 -11.37 1.05 11.66
CA ASP A 178 -12.09 0.56 10.48
C ASP A 178 -11.54 -0.79 10.05
N VAL A 179 -10.21 -0.94 10.09
CA VAL A 179 -9.52 -2.19 9.79
C VAL A 179 -9.89 -3.29 10.79
N LEU A 180 -9.96 -2.98 12.08
CA LEU A 180 -10.43 -3.95 13.09
C LEU A 180 -11.88 -4.38 12.82
N ALA A 181 -12.76 -3.45 12.48
CA ALA A 181 -14.16 -3.76 12.14
C ALA A 181 -14.26 -4.66 10.89
N ALA A 182 -13.47 -4.38 9.84
CA ALA A 182 -13.42 -5.19 8.63
C ALA A 182 -12.93 -6.62 8.91
N LEU A 183 -11.88 -6.78 9.72
CA LEU A 183 -11.35 -8.09 10.09
C LEU A 183 -12.35 -8.92 10.89
N ARG A 184 -13.15 -8.27 11.74
CA ARG A 184 -14.25 -8.94 12.45
C ARG A 184 -15.33 -9.43 11.50
N ALA A 185 -15.68 -8.64 10.48
CA ALA A 185 -16.60 -9.06 9.43
C ALA A 185 -16.05 -10.24 8.61
N GLU A 186 -14.73 -10.33 8.43
CA GLU A 186 -14.02 -11.46 7.83
C GLU A 186 -13.91 -12.68 8.76
N ALA A 187 -14.43 -12.62 10.00
CA ALA A 187 -14.25 -13.62 11.06
C ALA A 187 -12.76 -13.94 11.36
N ALA A 188 -11.87 -12.97 11.16
CA ALA A 188 -10.45 -13.12 11.43
C ALA A 188 -10.14 -12.97 12.93
N THR A 189 -9.28 -13.84 13.45
CA THR A 189 -8.79 -13.81 14.84
C THR A 189 -7.71 -12.72 15.01
N CYS A 190 -8.12 -11.45 15.07
CA CYS A 190 -7.19 -10.33 15.20
C CYS A 190 -6.66 -10.19 16.63
N LEU A 191 -5.34 -10.12 16.80
CA LEU A 191 -4.67 -9.90 18.08
C LEU A 191 -4.55 -8.41 18.39
N VAL A 192 -4.07 -7.62 17.42
CA VAL A 192 -3.93 -6.17 17.52
C VAL A 192 -3.91 -5.54 16.14
N VAL A 193 -4.41 -4.31 16.05
CA VAL A 193 -4.25 -3.44 14.88
C VAL A 193 -3.43 -2.22 15.29
N VAL A 194 -2.34 -1.95 14.59
CA VAL A 194 -1.52 -0.74 14.75
C VAL A 194 -1.65 0.11 13.50
N GLY A 195 -2.04 1.36 13.63
CA GLY A 195 -2.24 2.22 12.47
C GLY A 195 -2.74 3.60 12.85
N PRO A 196 -3.06 4.44 11.85
CA PRO A 196 -3.47 5.81 12.10
C PRO A 196 -4.81 5.87 12.85
N ASP A 197 -4.91 6.84 13.74
CA ASP A 197 -6.19 7.35 14.20
C ASP A 197 -6.72 8.40 13.21
N SER A 198 -8.02 8.67 13.27
CA SER A 198 -8.66 9.67 12.41
C SER A 198 -8.20 11.12 12.66
N ALA A 199 -7.32 11.34 13.64
CA ALA A 199 -6.80 12.64 14.06
C ALA A 199 -5.31 12.84 13.67
N GLY A 200 -4.68 11.87 13.02
CA GLY A 200 -3.28 11.95 12.57
C GLY A 200 -2.25 11.41 13.56
N GLY A 201 -2.67 10.81 14.67
CA GLY A 201 -1.82 10.01 15.57
C GLY A 201 -1.74 8.55 15.14
N ILE A 202 -0.88 7.77 15.80
CA ILE A 202 -0.85 6.30 15.65
C ILE A 202 -1.44 5.68 16.91
N VAL A 203 -2.31 4.69 16.73
CA VAL A 203 -2.90 3.92 17.81
C VAL A 203 -2.63 2.44 17.64
N ALA A 204 -2.56 1.72 18.76
CA ALA A 204 -2.74 0.28 18.79
C ALA A 204 -4.10 -0.03 19.42
N ILE A 205 -4.86 -0.91 18.76
CA ILE A 205 -6.18 -1.35 19.22
C ILE A 205 -6.12 -2.86 19.47
N GLY A 206 -6.40 -3.26 20.71
CA GLY A 206 -6.48 -4.67 21.08
C GLY A 206 -7.62 -5.37 20.33
N GLY A 207 -7.31 -6.46 19.62
CA GLY A 207 -8.32 -7.27 18.96
C GLY A 207 -8.89 -8.33 19.90
N LEU A 208 -8.00 -9.17 20.44
CA LEU A 208 -8.27 -10.19 21.45
C LEU A 208 -7.40 -9.91 22.68
N GLY A 209 -8.03 -9.84 23.85
CA GLY A 209 -7.34 -9.50 25.09
C GLY A 209 -6.31 -10.56 25.51
N ALA A 210 -5.33 -10.14 26.31
CA ALA A 210 -4.37 -10.97 27.05
C ALA A 210 -3.20 -11.61 26.27
N GLU A 211 -3.10 -11.47 24.95
CA GLU A 211 -1.96 -11.96 24.17
C GLU A 211 -0.98 -10.87 23.70
N VAL A 212 -1.35 -9.61 23.92
CA VAL A 212 -0.62 -8.45 23.45
C VAL A 212 -0.31 -7.55 24.65
N SER A 213 0.91 -7.03 24.73
CA SER A 213 1.27 -6.01 25.72
C SER A 213 1.86 -4.76 25.07
N HIS A 214 1.39 -3.59 25.52
CA HIS A 214 1.94 -2.27 25.21
C HIS A 214 2.83 -1.85 26.36
N ASN A 215 4.12 -1.61 26.11
CA ASN A 215 5.10 -1.21 27.13
C ASN A 215 5.04 -2.09 28.40
N ARG A 216 4.95 -3.41 28.22
CA ARG A 216 4.81 -4.46 29.27
C ARG A 216 3.46 -4.51 30.01
N ARG A 217 2.53 -3.62 29.69
CA ARG A 217 1.16 -3.68 30.20
C ARG A 217 0.29 -4.47 29.22
N GLN A 218 -0.44 -5.47 29.71
CA GLN A 218 -1.38 -6.18 28.86
C GLN A 218 -2.44 -5.24 28.31
N LEU A 219 -2.70 -5.37 27.02
CA LEU A 219 -3.73 -4.63 26.31
C LEU A 219 -5.03 -5.44 26.38
N ALA A 220 -6.12 -4.82 26.84
CA ALA A 220 -7.44 -5.45 26.85
C ALA A 220 -8.05 -5.48 25.44
N ALA A 221 -9.06 -6.32 25.24
CA ALA A 221 -9.82 -6.34 23.99
C ALA A 221 -10.50 -4.98 23.78
N ASP A 222 -10.47 -4.47 22.56
CA ASP A 222 -10.97 -3.15 22.14
C ASP A 222 -10.31 -1.95 22.83
N GLU A 223 -9.30 -2.18 23.66
CA GLU A 223 -8.55 -1.09 24.28
C GLU A 223 -7.75 -0.36 23.21
N VAL A 224 -7.91 0.96 23.17
CA VAL A 224 -7.16 1.86 22.29
C VAL A 224 -6.08 2.53 23.10
N VAL A 225 -4.83 2.36 22.67
CA VAL A 225 -3.68 3.08 23.23
C VAL A 225 -3.04 3.93 22.14
N GLN A 226 -2.73 5.18 22.49
CA GLN A 226 -1.91 6.04 21.66
C GLN A 226 -0.47 5.53 21.68
N MET A 227 0.17 5.56 20.52
CA MET A 227 1.51 5.03 20.29
C MET A 227 2.48 6.18 20.04
N ASP A 228 3.49 6.30 20.89
CA ASP A 228 4.54 7.31 20.78
C ASP A 228 5.88 6.73 20.30
N HIS A 229 6.84 7.60 20.00
CA HIS A 229 8.20 7.20 19.67
C HIS A 229 8.80 6.29 20.75
N LEU A 230 9.32 5.14 20.32
CA LEU A 230 9.93 4.06 21.12
C LEU A 230 8.95 3.20 21.91
N ASP A 231 7.64 3.39 21.72
CA ASP A 231 6.67 2.45 22.27
C ASP A 231 6.87 1.06 21.69
N THR A 232 6.61 0.08 22.56
CA THR A 232 6.80 -1.34 22.24
C THR A 232 5.50 -2.10 22.37
N MET A 233 5.33 -3.05 21.44
CA MET A 233 4.26 -4.03 21.46
C MET A 233 4.90 -5.42 21.51
N ASP A 234 4.66 -6.17 22.58
CA ASP A 234 5.04 -7.59 22.65
C ASP A 234 3.83 -8.47 22.36
N ILE A 235 4.01 -9.41 21.43
CA ILE A 235 2.98 -10.32 20.98
C ILE A 235 3.60 -11.71 20.91
N ARG A 236 3.18 -12.61 21.80
CA ARG A 236 3.73 -13.98 21.90
C ARG A 236 5.27 -14.02 21.92
N GLY A 237 5.92 -13.03 22.57
CA GLY A 237 7.37 -12.93 22.66
C GLY A 237 8.07 -12.31 21.44
N GLN A 238 7.31 -11.84 20.45
CA GLN A 238 7.84 -11.01 19.36
C GLN A 238 7.61 -9.53 19.68
N MET A 239 8.67 -8.74 19.59
CA MET A 239 8.62 -7.31 19.89
C MET A 239 8.54 -6.49 18.60
N LEU A 240 7.49 -5.67 18.51
CA LEU A 240 7.36 -4.60 17.54
C LEU A 240 7.66 -3.27 18.23
N ARG A 241 8.35 -2.37 17.52
CA ARG A 241 8.72 -1.06 18.06
C ARG A 241 8.30 0.04 17.11
N ILE A 242 7.73 1.10 17.67
CA ILE A 242 7.44 2.34 16.94
C ILE A 242 8.68 3.24 16.99
N MET A 243 9.15 3.67 15.83
CA MET A 243 10.29 4.56 15.70
C MET A 243 9.91 5.77 14.86
N SER A 244 10.27 6.97 15.31
CA SER A 244 10.17 8.17 14.48
C SER A 244 11.28 8.14 13.45
N ALA A 245 10.95 8.47 12.20
CA ALA A 245 11.90 8.59 11.10
C ALA A 245 12.86 9.76 11.28
N GLU A 246 12.46 10.81 12.01
CA GLU A 246 13.28 12.01 12.24
C GLU A 246 14.34 11.78 13.32
N ASP A 247 13.98 11.08 14.40
CA ASP A 247 14.87 10.97 15.55
C ASP A 247 15.97 9.93 15.34
N GLY A 248 15.71 8.87 14.56
CA GLY A 248 16.70 7.92 13.99
C GLY A 248 17.74 7.30 14.93
N LYS A 249 17.73 7.65 16.22
CA LYS A 249 18.79 7.46 17.19
C LYS A 249 18.16 6.97 18.48
N GLY A 250 18.29 5.68 18.72
CA GLY A 250 18.00 5.08 20.01
C GLY A 250 19.29 4.57 20.62
N LEU A 251 19.59 4.95 21.87
CA LEU A 251 20.63 4.29 22.65
C LEU A 251 20.06 3.01 23.25
N SER A 252 20.59 1.86 22.82
CA SER A 252 20.20 0.56 23.37
C SER A 252 20.71 0.42 24.80
N CYS A 253 19.81 0.04 25.71
CA CYS A 253 20.17 -0.25 27.08
C CYS A 253 21.17 -1.42 27.13
N THR A 254 22.30 -1.20 27.81
CA THR A 254 23.35 -2.21 28.01
C THR A 254 22.91 -3.37 28.90
N ASN A 255 21.77 -3.24 29.59
CA ASN A 255 21.16 -4.35 30.31
C ASN A 255 20.63 -5.39 29.32
N ALA A 256 21.24 -6.59 29.34
CA ALA A 256 20.85 -7.70 28.48
C ALA A 256 19.39 -8.14 28.65
N ALA A 257 18.78 -7.92 29.82
CA ALA A 257 17.37 -8.21 30.09
C ALA A 257 16.43 -7.07 29.64
N CYS A 258 16.94 -5.84 29.46
CA CYS A 258 16.12 -4.69 29.06
C CYS A 258 16.16 -4.47 27.54
N ARG A 259 17.37 -4.27 26.96
CA ARG A 259 17.62 -3.99 25.54
C ARG A 259 16.71 -2.95 24.87
N GLN A 260 16.05 -2.10 25.66
CA GLN A 260 15.17 -1.06 25.14
C GLN A 260 16.01 0.07 24.55
N LEU A 261 15.55 0.60 23.42
CA LEU A 261 16.11 1.82 22.83
C LEU A 261 15.56 3.03 23.60
N ASN A 262 16.41 4.02 23.84
CA ASN A 262 16.06 5.20 24.60
C ASN A 262 16.34 6.47 23.78
N PRO A 263 15.53 7.55 23.94
CA PRO A 263 15.63 8.78 23.15
C PRO A 263 16.72 9.74 23.65
N TYR A 264 17.72 9.23 24.35
CA TYR A 264 18.56 9.99 25.28
C TYR A 264 19.94 10.36 24.73
N LEU A 265 20.61 11.31 25.39
CA LEU A 265 22.02 11.63 25.19
C LEU A 265 22.92 10.62 25.95
N PRO A 266 24.19 10.46 25.57
CA PRO A 266 25.14 9.63 26.33
C PRO A 266 25.17 10.03 27.82
N CYS A 267 25.22 9.04 28.73
CA CYS A 267 25.25 9.16 30.20
C CYS A 267 23.90 9.23 30.97
N GLU A 268 22.75 9.22 30.30
CA GLU A 268 21.43 9.22 30.95
C GLU A 268 20.97 7.81 31.40
N ASN A 269 19.90 7.72 32.20
CA ASN A 269 19.35 6.44 32.67
C ASN A 269 18.26 5.92 31.71
N CYS A 270 18.24 4.60 31.49
CA CYS A 270 17.20 3.95 30.70
C CYS A 270 15.81 4.19 31.32
N ARG A 271 14.86 4.69 30.52
CA ARG A 271 13.48 4.99 30.96
C ARG A 271 12.74 3.77 31.52
N TYR A 272 13.14 2.57 31.09
CA TYR A 272 12.42 1.33 31.34
C TYR A 272 12.98 0.47 32.48
N CYS A 273 14.24 0.67 32.85
CA CYS A 273 14.89 -0.14 33.90
C CYS A 273 15.82 0.66 34.82
N GLY A 274 15.99 1.97 34.59
CA GLY A 274 16.85 2.85 35.39
C GLY A 274 18.35 2.64 35.21
N GLN A 275 18.78 1.64 34.43
CA GLN A 275 20.20 1.39 34.20
C GLN A 275 20.84 2.51 33.37
N ARG A 276 22.02 2.98 33.80
CA ARG A 276 22.78 4.00 33.09
C ARG A 276 23.14 3.51 31.69
N LEU A 277 22.79 4.30 30.70
CA LEU A 277 23.20 4.13 29.31
C LEU A 277 24.68 4.51 29.26
N GLY A 278 25.55 3.50 29.30
CA GLY A 278 26.99 3.67 29.09
C GLY A 278 27.30 4.16 27.66
N ASP A 279 28.58 4.16 27.30
CA ASP A 279 29.18 4.61 26.02
C ASP A 279 28.73 3.76 24.79
N GLY A 280 27.51 3.23 24.82
CA GLY A 280 26.98 2.21 23.94
C GLY A 280 26.94 2.64 22.48
N THR A 281 27.20 1.67 21.62
CA THR A 281 27.15 1.79 20.16
C THR A 281 25.78 2.30 19.70
N SER A 282 25.79 3.44 19.01
CA SER A 282 24.64 4.01 18.32
C SER A 282 24.14 3.04 17.25
N TYR A 283 22.85 2.72 17.26
CA TYR A 283 22.23 1.96 16.17
C TYR A 283 21.55 2.93 15.22
N TRP A 284 21.98 2.88 13.95
CA TRP A 284 21.40 3.66 12.86
C TRP A 284 20.31 2.84 12.19
N VAL A 285 19.11 3.42 12.01
CA VAL A 285 18.16 2.91 11.04
C VAL A 285 18.51 3.56 9.71
N HIS A 286 19.24 2.83 8.87
CA HIS A 286 19.36 3.20 7.47
C HIS A 286 18.02 2.89 6.79
N SER A 287 17.42 3.91 6.20
CA SER A 287 16.29 3.80 5.28
C SER A 287 16.64 2.98 4.04
#